data_AF-A0A7R9W8U9-F1
#
_entry.id   AF-A0A7R9W8U9-F1
#
_cell.length_a   1.000
_cell.length_b   1.000
_cell.length_c   1.000
_cell.angle_alpha   90.00
_cell.angle_beta   90.00
_cell.angle_gamma   90.00
#
_symmetry.space_group_name_H-M   'P 1'
#
loop_
_entity.id
_entity.type
_entity.pdbx_description
1 polymer ?
#
loop_
_entity_poly.entity_id
_entity_poly.type
_entity_poly.pdbx_seq_one_letter_code
_entity_poly.pdbx_strand_id
1 'polypeptide(L)'
;PSSPGGASSTPSGGGAGNRNAGLTRLAGGSNCQQDQYDRPTVGLLFICPDTIDVSTEKTRSLFFDTVVHEFAHILGFMWADFAYYYDRTTGLPLTPDREKRTFNCVDGVQRDVVVPSSDTVLEIQNDRGVRHFEIVTQTVRNVVRNHFACPDMYGARLENQPTIANDCFGSHWDEVLYSSELLSSVSTTAQQYLSPLTLALFEDTGW
;
A
#
# COMPACT_ATOMS: atom_id res chain seq x y z
N PRO A 1 44.68 -4.76 8.81
CA PRO A 1 44.10 -3.40 8.86
C PRO A 1 43.47 -3.03 7.51
N SER A 2 42.16 -3.21 7.38
CA SER A 2 41.36 -2.68 6.26
C SER A 2 39.87 -2.90 6.57
N SER A 3 39.21 -1.83 6.99
CA SER A 3 37.76 -1.74 7.16
C SER A 3 37.04 -1.80 5.82
N PRO A 4 35.79 -2.31 5.73
CA PRO A 4 34.92 -2.03 4.60
C PRO A 4 34.15 -0.72 4.84
N GLY A 5 34.15 0.14 3.82
CA GLY A 5 33.46 1.42 3.81
C GLY A 5 31.94 1.28 3.76
N GLY A 6 31.26 2.19 4.46
CA GLY A 6 29.82 2.37 4.40
C GLY A 6 29.40 2.96 3.05
N ALA A 7 28.34 2.39 2.48
CA ALA A 7 27.63 2.97 1.35
C ALA A 7 26.62 4.01 1.89
N SER A 8 26.86 5.28 1.59
CA SER A 8 25.89 6.36 1.76
C SER A 8 24.87 6.29 0.63
N SER A 9 23.61 5.98 0.93
CA SER A 9 22.49 6.22 0.02
C SER A 9 21.96 7.64 0.26
N THR A 10 22.30 8.56 -0.65
CA THR A 10 21.64 9.86 -0.77
C THR A 10 20.20 9.67 -1.27
N PRO A 11 19.18 10.31 -0.66
CA PRO A 11 17.83 10.28 -1.19
C PRO A 11 17.75 11.17 -2.43
N SER A 12 17.41 10.57 -3.58
CA SER A 12 17.24 11.28 -4.83
C SER A 12 15.88 11.98 -4.89
N GLY A 13 15.92 13.33 -4.93
CA GLY A 13 15.04 14.12 -5.80
C GLY A 13 13.69 14.55 -5.22
N GLY A 14 13.71 15.64 -4.44
CA GLY A 14 12.55 16.53 -4.32
C GLY A 14 12.27 17.20 -5.67
N GLY A 15 11.16 16.80 -6.31
CA GLY A 15 10.65 17.44 -7.53
C GLY A 15 9.96 18.75 -7.19
N ALA A 16 10.48 19.86 -7.73
CA ALA A 16 9.86 21.18 -7.69
C ALA A 16 8.44 21.15 -8.28
N GLY A 17 7.51 21.82 -7.60
CA GLY A 17 6.09 21.81 -7.90
C GLY A 17 5.76 22.26 -9.32
N ASN A 18 4.95 21.44 -10.00
CA ASN A 18 4.27 21.81 -11.23
C ASN A 18 2.80 22.08 -10.90
N ARG A 19 2.37 23.34 -11.02
CA ARG A 19 0.98 23.77 -10.84
C ARG A 19 0.16 23.35 -12.06
N ASN A 20 -0.24 22.08 -12.11
CA ASN A 20 -1.40 21.66 -12.87
C ASN A 20 -2.53 21.43 -11.87
N ALA A 21 -3.74 21.86 -12.20
CA ALA A 21 -4.94 21.60 -11.40
C ALA A 21 -5.06 20.07 -11.18
N GLY A 22 -4.67 19.61 -10.00
CA GLY A 22 -4.38 18.21 -9.71
C GLY A 22 -4.12 18.06 -8.21
N LEU A 23 -4.58 16.95 -7.66
CA LEU A 23 -4.64 16.60 -6.24
C LEU A 23 -3.51 17.23 -5.40
N THR A 24 -3.89 18.01 -4.38
CA THR A 24 -2.93 18.60 -3.44
C THR A 24 -2.48 17.52 -2.46
N ARG A 25 -1.20 17.16 -2.48
CA ARG A 25 -0.64 16.17 -1.55
C ARG A 25 -0.59 16.74 -0.13
N LEU A 26 -1.32 16.12 0.81
CA LEU A 26 -1.36 16.53 2.21
C LEU A 26 -0.17 15.97 3.00
N ALA A 27 0.17 14.71 2.77
CA ALA A 27 1.25 14.01 3.44
C ALA A 27 1.83 12.87 2.56
N GLY A 28 2.82 12.16 3.09
CA GLY A 28 3.40 10.97 2.49
C GLY A 28 4.14 10.14 3.54
N GLY A 29 3.98 8.83 3.52
CA GLY A 29 4.62 7.89 4.44
C GLY A 29 5.31 6.73 3.72
N SER A 30 6.46 6.30 4.21
CA SER A 30 7.07 5.04 3.81
C SER A 30 7.94 4.46 4.92
N ASN A 31 8.07 3.14 4.97
CA ASN A 31 9.13 2.54 5.77
C ASN A 31 10.51 2.81 5.12
N CYS A 32 11.56 2.77 5.94
CA CYS A 32 12.94 2.97 5.49
C CYS A 32 13.96 2.04 6.16
N GLN A 33 13.53 1.26 7.15
CA GLN A 33 14.32 0.22 7.77
C GLN A 33 13.43 -0.93 8.21
N GLN A 34 13.91 -2.15 7.99
CA GLN A 34 13.28 -3.38 8.43
C GLN A 34 14.19 -4.14 9.41
N ASP A 35 13.61 -5.03 10.21
CA ASP A 35 14.38 -6.00 11.00
C ASP A 35 14.75 -7.26 10.17
N GLN A 36 15.31 -8.28 10.82
CA GLN A 36 15.73 -9.53 10.17
C GLN A 36 14.59 -10.39 9.61
N TYR A 37 13.33 -10.00 9.88
CA TYR A 37 12.11 -10.62 9.37
C TYR A 37 11.36 -9.68 8.42
N ASP A 38 12.07 -8.70 7.85
CA ASP A 38 11.55 -7.71 6.91
C ASP A 38 10.42 -6.83 7.45
N ARG A 39 10.17 -6.89 8.76
CA ARG A 39 9.18 -6.06 9.42
C ARG A 39 9.66 -4.61 9.48
N PRO A 40 8.88 -3.64 9.00
CA PRO A 40 9.15 -2.22 9.19
C PRO A 40 9.37 -1.88 10.65
N THR A 41 10.54 -1.31 10.97
CA THR A 41 10.90 -0.84 12.32
C THR A 41 11.14 0.66 12.38
N VAL A 42 11.44 1.28 11.23
CA VAL A 42 11.59 2.73 11.10
C VAL A 42 10.86 3.18 9.84
N GLY A 43 10.13 4.29 9.95
CA GLY A 43 9.47 4.95 8.85
C GLY A 43 9.67 6.45 8.85
N LEU A 44 9.37 7.05 7.71
CA LEU A 44 9.41 8.48 7.47
C LEU A 44 8.00 8.97 7.17
N LEU A 45 7.60 10.04 7.86
CA LEU A 45 6.35 10.74 7.61
C LEU A 45 6.68 12.17 7.16
N PHE A 46 6.18 12.55 5.99
CA PHE A 46 6.27 13.88 5.43
C PHE A 46 4.90 14.53 5.50
N ILE A 47 4.83 15.75 6.04
CA ILE A 47 3.60 16.53 6.13
C ILE A 47 3.84 17.87 5.44
N CYS A 48 2.93 18.30 4.57
CA CYS A 48 3.00 19.58 3.87
C CYS A 48 2.28 20.68 4.68
N PRO A 49 2.98 21.60 5.38
CA PRO A 49 2.32 22.53 6.30
C PRO A 49 1.33 23.48 5.64
N ASP A 50 1.61 23.89 4.41
CA ASP A 50 0.80 24.85 3.65
C ASP A 50 -0.57 24.28 3.23
N THR A 51 -0.76 22.96 3.32
CA THR A 51 -1.98 22.26 2.93
C THR A 51 -2.80 21.80 4.14
N ILE A 52 -2.28 22.00 5.35
CA ILE A 52 -2.96 21.68 6.60
C ILE A 52 -3.98 22.78 6.92
N ASP A 53 -5.25 22.41 6.94
CA ASP A 53 -6.31 23.19 7.57
C ASP A 53 -6.82 22.43 8.80
N VAL A 54 -6.73 23.04 9.98
CA VAL A 54 -7.26 22.50 11.24
C VAL A 54 -8.23 23.48 11.91
N SER A 55 -8.83 24.37 11.12
CA SER A 55 -9.75 25.40 11.61
C SER A 55 -11.13 24.85 12.00
N THR A 56 -11.56 23.75 11.37
CA THR A 56 -12.88 23.12 11.61
C THR A 56 -12.72 21.69 12.13
N GLU A 57 -13.75 21.13 12.75
CA GLU A 57 -13.75 19.71 13.15
C GLU A 57 -13.55 18.78 11.95
N LYS A 58 -14.19 19.09 10.82
CA LYS A 58 -14.06 18.33 9.58
C LYS A 58 -12.60 18.32 9.08
N THR A 59 -11.97 19.49 9.02
CA THR A 59 -10.60 19.60 8.50
C THR A 59 -9.57 19.02 9.47
N ARG A 60 -9.83 19.09 10.79
CA ARG A 60 -9.07 18.33 11.79
C ARG A 60 -9.19 16.82 11.60
N SER A 61 -10.40 16.28 11.46
CA SER A 61 -10.61 14.85 11.22
C SER A 61 -9.85 14.39 9.99
N LEU A 62 -9.98 15.13 8.88
CA LEU A 62 -9.27 14.83 7.63
C LEU A 62 -7.74 14.80 7.83
N PHE A 63 -7.18 15.74 8.61
CA PHE A 63 -5.76 15.74 8.92
C PHE A 63 -5.36 14.49 9.73
N PHE A 64 -6.13 14.12 10.76
CA PHE A 64 -5.89 12.89 11.52
C PHE A 64 -5.98 11.65 10.63
N ASP A 65 -7.02 11.55 9.80
CA ASP A 65 -7.25 10.46 8.86
C ASP A 65 -6.08 10.34 7.88
N THR A 66 -5.62 11.47 7.33
CA THR A 66 -4.43 11.52 6.48
C THR A 66 -3.18 11.00 7.20
N VAL A 67 -2.95 11.42 8.45
CA VAL A 67 -1.78 10.93 9.20
C VAL A 67 -1.89 9.42 9.42
N VAL A 68 -3.04 8.90 9.81
CA VAL A 68 -3.26 7.45 10.00
C VAL A 68 -3.08 6.69 8.68
N HIS A 69 -3.55 7.23 7.56
CA HIS A 69 -3.33 6.69 6.21
C HIS A 69 -1.84 6.55 5.87
N GLU A 70 -1.04 7.59 6.12
CA GLU A 70 0.40 7.51 5.86
C GLU A 70 1.13 6.57 6.82
N PHE A 71 0.68 6.48 8.07
CA PHE A 71 1.19 5.46 9.01
C PHE A 71 0.89 4.05 8.51
N ALA A 72 -0.27 3.83 7.87
CA ALA A 72 -0.60 2.53 7.30
C ALA A 72 0.39 2.11 6.20
N HIS A 73 0.84 3.04 5.34
CA HIS A 73 1.92 2.77 4.39
C HIS A 73 3.26 2.47 5.08
N ILE A 74 3.61 3.20 6.15
CA ILE A 74 4.81 2.92 6.94
C ILE A 74 4.76 1.50 7.54
N LEU A 75 3.57 1.05 7.95
CA LEU A 75 3.35 -0.26 8.55
C LEU A 75 3.23 -1.41 7.53
N GLY A 76 3.49 -1.14 6.25
CA GLY A 76 3.60 -2.18 5.21
C GLY A 76 2.41 -2.32 4.27
N PHE A 77 1.42 -1.43 4.34
CA PHE A 77 0.41 -1.37 3.28
C PHE A 77 0.95 -0.61 2.08
N MET A 78 1.84 -1.23 1.30
CA MET A 78 2.44 -0.66 0.09
C MET A 78 2.84 -1.76 -0.87
N TRP A 79 2.76 -1.51 -2.19
CA TRP A 79 3.07 -2.48 -3.23
C TRP A 79 4.44 -3.18 -3.06
N ALA A 80 5.42 -2.46 -2.53
CA ALA A 80 6.79 -2.93 -2.36
C ALA A 80 6.94 -3.89 -1.16
N ASP A 81 6.02 -3.83 -0.19
CA ASP A 81 6.08 -4.61 1.05
C ASP A 81 5.35 -5.95 0.95
N PHE A 82 4.38 -6.09 0.03
CA PHE A 82 3.55 -7.30 -0.08
C PHE A 82 4.36 -8.58 -0.30
N ALA A 83 5.50 -8.52 -1.00
CA ALA A 83 6.36 -9.68 -1.20
C ALA A 83 7.10 -10.13 0.09
N TYR A 84 7.08 -9.32 1.14
CA TYR A 84 7.81 -9.55 2.37
C TYR A 84 6.91 -9.99 3.54
N TYR A 85 5.63 -10.26 3.27
CA TYR A 85 4.72 -10.77 4.27
C TYR A 85 5.08 -12.21 4.69
N TYR A 86 4.68 -12.56 5.91
CA TYR A 86 4.93 -13.84 6.54
C TYR A 86 3.64 -14.58 6.84
N ASP A 87 3.66 -15.89 6.67
CA ASP A 87 2.61 -16.77 7.15
C ASP A 87 2.72 -16.83 8.68
N ARG A 88 1.69 -16.33 9.38
CA ARG A 88 1.66 -16.30 10.85
C ARG A 88 1.62 -17.67 11.52
N THR A 89 1.12 -18.68 10.82
CA THR A 89 0.98 -20.02 11.37
C THR A 89 2.32 -20.75 11.35
N THR A 90 3.08 -20.58 10.27
CA THR A 90 4.35 -21.27 10.04
C THR A 90 5.57 -20.42 10.41
N GLY A 91 5.43 -19.09 10.45
CA GLY A 91 6.53 -18.14 10.62
C GLY A 91 7.46 -18.04 9.40
N LEU A 92 7.03 -18.53 8.23
CA LEU A 92 7.82 -18.51 6.99
C LEU A 92 7.35 -17.39 6.05
N PRO A 93 8.24 -16.86 5.19
CA PRO A 93 7.84 -15.90 4.17
C PRO A 93 6.76 -16.47 3.25
N LEU A 94 5.70 -15.70 2.96
CA LEU A 94 4.71 -16.05 1.95
C LEU A 94 5.30 -16.04 0.54
N THR A 95 6.34 -15.24 0.31
CA THR A 95 7.15 -15.25 -0.91
C THR A 95 8.58 -15.68 -0.56
N PRO A 96 8.91 -16.98 -0.69
CA PRO A 96 10.26 -17.48 -0.40
C PRO A 96 11.32 -16.96 -1.38
N ASP A 97 10.97 -16.90 -2.67
CA ASP A 97 11.87 -16.48 -3.74
C ASP A 97 11.72 -14.98 -4.02
N ARG A 98 12.62 -14.18 -3.42
CA ARG A 98 12.57 -12.71 -3.49
C ARG A 98 13.47 -12.11 -4.56
N GLU A 99 13.70 -12.85 -5.63
CA GLU A 99 14.49 -12.37 -6.76
C GLU A 99 13.68 -11.36 -7.59
N LYS A 100 14.35 -10.27 -7.98
CA LYS A 100 13.74 -9.31 -8.91
C LYS A 100 13.60 -9.96 -10.28
N ARG A 101 12.42 -9.79 -10.88
CA ARG A 101 12.14 -10.21 -12.24
C ARG A 101 11.39 -9.13 -12.99
N THR A 102 11.60 -9.08 -14.30
CA THR A 102 10.82 -8.19 -15.17
C THR A 102 9.36 -8.62 -15.14
N PHE A 103 8.50 -7.72 -14.70
CA PHE A 103 7.08 -7.95 -14.53
C PHE A 103 6.28 -6.82 -15.18
N ASN A 104 5.14 -7.15 -15.77
CA ASN A 104 4.25 -6.16 -16.37
C ASN A 104 3.31 -5.60 -15.29
N CYS A 105 3.57 -4.39 -14.82
CA CYS A 105 2.81 -3.75 -13.75
C CYS A 105 1.36 -3.44 -14.16
N VAL A 106 0.55 -3.02 -13.19
CA VAL A 106 -0.87 -2.72 -13.39
C VAL A 106 -1.10 -1.62 -14.44
N ASP A 107 -0.17 -0.69 -14.57
CA ASP A 107 -0.16 0.40 -15.57
C ASP A 107 0.33 -0.03 -16.97
N GLY A 108 0.68 -1.31 -17.15
CA GLY A 108 1.17 -1.86 -18.42
C GLY A 108 2.64 -1.61 -18.70
N VAL A 109 3.40 -1.06 -17.74
CA VAL A 109 4.84 -0.80 -17.87
C VAL A 109 5.63 -1.95 -17.24
N GLN A 110 6.64 -2.44 -17.95
CA GLN A 110 7.54 -3.47 -17.43
C GLN A 110 8.56 -2.87 -16.46
N ARG A 111 8.69 -3.50 -15.28
CA ARG A 111 9.65 -3.11 -14.23
C ARG A 111 10.28 -4.35 -13.60
N ASP A 112 11.53 -4.21 -13.15
CA ASP A 112 12.19 -5.25 -12.35
C ASP A 112 11.79 -5.11 -10.88
N VAL A 113 10.90 -5.99 -10.44
CA VAL A 113 10.30 -5.98 -9.09
C VAL A 113 10.40 -7.36 -8.44
N VAL A 114 10.35 -7.39 -7.11
CA VAL A 114 10.08 -8.63 -6.39
C VAL A 114 8.58 -8.85 -6.48
N VAL A 115 8.16 -9.93 -7.12
CA VAL A 115 6.73 -10.22 -7.31
C VAL A 115 6.22 -11.04 -6.13
N PRO A 116 5.20 -10.58 -5.39
CA PRO A 116 4.60 -11.35 -4.32
C PRO A 116 4.09 -12.71 -4.83
N SER A 117 4.07 -13.71 -3.96
CA SER A 117 3.46 -15.00 -4.27
C SER A 117 1.95 -14.85 -4.53
N SER A 118 1.38 -15.81 -5.27
CA SER A 118 -0.07 -15.87 -5.54
C SER A 118 -0.90 -16.10 -4.27
N ASP A 119 -0.28 -16.44 -3.15
CA ASP A 119 -0.95 -16.54 -1.85
C ASP A 119 -1.08 -15.18 -1.16
N THR A 120 -0.34 -14.16 -1.63
CA THR A 120 -0.42 -12.79 -1.11
C THR A 120 -1.16 -11.87 -2.08
N VAL A 121 -0.69 -11.80 -3.34
CA VAL A 121 -1.25 -10.92 -4.37
C VAL A 121 -1.61 -11.75 -5.59
N LEU A 122 -2.87 -11.69 -6.01
CA LEU A 122 -3.36 -12.39 -7.19
C LEU A 122 -3.69 -11.38 -8.30
N GLU A 123 -3.19 -11.62 -9.50
CA GLU A 123 -3.57 -10.88 -10.69
C GLU A 123 -4.92 -11.39 -11.23
N ILE A 124 -5.85 -10.48 -11.47
CA ILE A 124 -7.16 -10.76 -12.05
C ILE A 124 -7.33 -9.90 -13.31
N GLN A 125 -7.93 -10.48 -14.34
CA GLN A 125 -8.33 -9.78 -15.55
C GLN A 125 -9.82 -10.01 -15.80
N ASN A 126 -10.58 -8.93 -16.01
CA ASN A 126 -12.00 -9.05 -16.34
C ASN A 126 -12.22 -9.32 -17.84
N ASP A 127 -13.47 -9.60 -18.22
CA ASP A 127 -13.86 -9.90 -19.61
C ASP A 127 -13.52 -8.79 -20.63
N ARG A 128 -13.28 -7.56 -20.15
CA ARG A 128 -12.89 -6.42 -20.99
C ARG A 128 -11.37 -6.27 -21.10
N GLY A 129 -10.61 -7.21 -20.55
CA GLY A 129 -9.14 -7.19 -20.54
C GLY A 129 -8.53 -6.23 -19.52
N VAL A 130 -9.32 -5.60 -18.65
CA VAL A 130 -8.80 -4.70 -17.61
C VAL A 130 -8.19 -5.54 -16.50
N ARG A 131 -6.92 -5.29 -16.22
CA ARG A 131 -6.15 -5.94 -15.16
C ARG A 131 -6.31 -5.21 -13.83
N HIS A 132 -6.28 -5.97 -12.75
CA HIS A 132 -6.14 -5.48 -11.39
C HIS A 132 -5.47 -6.55 -10.53
N PHE A 133 -5.07 -6.17 -9.33
CA PHE A 133 -4.51 -7.08 -8.35
C PHE A 133 -5.41 -7.11 -7.11
N GLU A 134 -5.44 -8.26 -6.42
CA GLU A 134 -6.16 -8.42 -5.17
C GLU A 134 -5.22 -8.96 -4.09
N ILE A 135 -5.35 -8.45 -2.86
CA ILE A 135 -4.75 -9.08 -1.68
C ILE A 135 -5.61 -10.27 -1.31
N VAL A 136 -5.06 -11.47 -1.41
CA VAL A 136 -5.78 -12.74 -1.25
C VAL A 136 -5.41 -13.50 0.01
N THR A 137 -4.71 -12.86 0.94
CA THR A 137 -4.36 -13.42 2.24
C THR A 137 -5.59 -13.82 3.05
N GLN A 138 -5.42 -14.76 3.98
CA GLN A 138 -6.53 -15.49 4.58
C GLN A 138 -7.55 -14.61 5.33
N THR A 139 -7.10 -13.66 6.15
CA THR A 139 -7.98 -12.79 6.94
C THR A 139 -8.62 -11.74 6.04
N VAL A 140 -7.84 -11.13 5.13
CA VAL A 140 -8.36 -10.19 4.14
C VAL A 140 -9.49 -10.81 3.31
N ARG A 141 -9.26 -12.02 2.78
CA ARG A 141 -10.26 -12.80 2.05
C ARG A 141 -11.52 -13.03 2.88
N ASN A 142 -11.38 -13.41 4.14
CA ASN A 142 -12.52 -13.63 5.03
C ASN A 142 -13.31 -12.34 5.27
N VAL A 143 -12.63 -11.22 5.49
CA VAL A 143 -13.28 -9.92 5.72
C VAL A 143 -14.06 -9.46 4.50
N VAL A 144 -13.50 -9.51 3.29
CA VAL A 144 -14.22 -9.06 2.09
C VAL A 144 -15.40 -9.96 1.74
N ARG A 145 -15.26 -11.28 1.88
CA ARG A 145 -16.37 -12.23 1.68
C ARG A 145 -17.54 -11.92 2.60
N ASN A 146 -17.25 -11.60 3.86
CA ASN A 146 -18.26 -11.21 4.84
C ASN A 146 -18.84 -9.83 4.53
N HIS A 147 -18.01 -8.86 4.16
CA HIS A 147 -18.44 -7.49 3.86
C HIS A 147 -19.43 -7.44 2.68
N PHE A 148 -19.12 -8.16 1.59
CA PHE A 148 -19.96 -8.19 0.39
C PHE A 148 -20.97 -9.35 0.35
N ALA A 149 -21.02 -10.19 1.38
CA ALA A 149 -21.81 -11.42 1.42
C ALA A 149 -21.59 -12.31 0.17
N CYS A 150 -20.34 -12.39 -0.30
CA CYS A 150 -19.96 -13.06 -1.54
C CYS A 150 -18.84 -14.09 -1.26
N PRO A 151 -19.16 -15.38 -1.07
CA PRO A 151 -18.17 -16.40 -0.67
C PRO A 151 -17.14 -16.69 -1.77
N ASP A 152 -17.43 -16.35 -3.02
CA ASP A 152 -16.58 -16.64 -4.17
C ASP A 152 -15.49 -15.58 -4.41
N MET A 153 -15.48 -14.47 -3.65
CA MET A 153 -14.43 -13.46 -3.76
C MET A 153 -13.05 -14.06 -3.45
N TYR A 154 -12.05 -13.73 -4.27
CA TYR A 154 -10.66 -14.18 -4.09
C TYR A 154 -9.97 -13.38 -2.98
N GLY A 155 -10.14 -12.05 -3.00
CA GLY A 155 -9.52 -11.16 -2.04
C GLY A 155 -10.02 -9.72 -2.16
N ALA A 156 -9.25 -8.80 -1.61
CA ALA A 156 -9.55 -7.37 -1.64
C ALA A 156 -8.81 -6.69 -2.79
N ARG A 157 -9.56 -6.10 -3.72
CA ARG A 157 -9.01 -5.40 -4.87
C ARG A 157 -8.20 -4.16 -4.47
N LEU A 158 -7.00 -4.07 -5.04
CA LEU A 158 -6.13 -2.89 -5.00
C LEU A 158 -6.48 -1.93 -6.13
N GLU A 159 -6.11 -0.66 -5.96
CA GLU A 159 -6.23 0.34 -7.02
C GLU A 159 -5.48 -0.12 -8.29
N ASN A 160 -6.04 0.20 -9.46
CA ASN A 160 -5.41 -0.10 -10.74
C ASN A 160 -5.06 1.16 -11.55
N GLN A 161 -5.15 2.33 -10.91
CA GLN A 161 -4.71 3.62 -11.43
C GLN A 161 -3.67 4.20 -10.46
N PRO A 162 -2.42 3.73 -10.52
CA PRO A 162 -1.44 3.99 -9.48
C PRO A 162 -1.24 5.48 -9.25
N THR A 163 -1.37 5.87 -7.99
CA THR A 163 -1.17 7.26 -7.51
C THR A 163 0.25 7.51 -7.03
N ILE A 164 1.04 6.45 -6.85
CA ILE A 164 2.44 6.49 -6.43
C ILE A 164 3.35 6.16 -7.64
N ALA A 165 4.46 6.88 -7.75
CA ALA A 165 5.43 6.64 -8.80
C ALA A 165 6.03 5.22 -8.70
N ASN A 166 6.12 4.53 -9.85
CA ASN A 166 6.63 3.16 -9.96
C ASN A 166 5.84 2.09 -9.22
N ASP A 167 4.61 2.39 -8.77
CA ASP A 167 3.74 1.38 -8.19
C ASP A 167 3.40 0.31 -9.23
N CYS A 168 3.65 -0.96 -8.86
CA CYS A 168 3.48 -2.09 -9.76
C CYS A 168 2.16 -2.84 -9.57
N PHE A 169 1.63 -2.90 -8.34
CA PHE A 169 0.49 -3.75 -7.97
C PHE A 169 -0.70 -2.97 -7.41
N GLY A 170 -0.47 -1.75 -6.92
CA GLY A 170 -1.40 -0.91 -6.16
C GLY A 170 -0.96 -0.79 -4.70
N SER A 171 -1.06 0.41 -4.13
CA SER A 171 -0.73 0.70 -2.73
C SER A 171 -1.94 1.18 -1.92
N HIS A 172 -3.11 1.16 -2.53
CA HIS A 172 -4.38 1.58 -1.96
C HIS A 172 -5.45 0.55 -2.29
N TRP A 173 -6.54 0.55 -1.53
CA TRP A 173 -7.74 -0.19 -1.89
C TRP A 173 -8.44 0.47 -3.09
N ASP A 174 -9.14 -0.35 -3.90
CA ASP A 174 -9.91 0.13 -5.05
C ASP A 174 -11.06 1.06 -4.60
N GLU A 175 -11.02 2.31 -5.04
CA GLU A 175 -11.99 3.35 -4.67
C GLU A 175 -13.44 3.00 -5.03
N VAL A 176 -13.67 2.27 -6.12
CA VAL A 176 -15.03 1.93 -6.54
C VAL A 176 -15.68 0.96 -5.55
N LEU A 177 -14.89 0.05 -4.98
CA LEU A 177 -15.37 -0.92 -4.00
C LEU A 177 -15.28 -0.42 -2.55
N TYR A 178 -14.31 0.44 -2.26
CA TYR A 178 -13.90 0.79 -0.89
C TYR A 178 -13.87 2.30 -0.63
N SER A 179 -14.70 3.10 -1.30
CA SER A 179 -14.75 4.59 -1.17
C SER A 179 -14.85 5.18 0.24
N SER A 180 -15.31 4.40 1.23
CA SER A 180 -15.39 4.81 2.64
C SER A 180 -14.25 4.27 3.51
N GLU A 181 -13.32 3.55 2.90
CA GLU A 181 -12.14 3.00 3.56
C GLU A 181 -11.05 4.07 3.62
N LEU A 182 -10.35 4.14 4.76
CA LEU A 182 -9.29 5.11 5.01
C LEU A 182 -8.16 5.05 3.99
N LEU A 183 -7.79 3.86 3.55
CA LEU A 183 -6.70 3.51 2.64
C LEU A 183 -7.17 3.38 1.18
N SER A 184 -8.33 3.94 0.86
CA SER A 184 -8.76 4.12 -0.53
C SER A 184 -7.98 5.26 -1.20
N SER A 185 -7.71 5.14 -2.51
CA SER A 185 -6.76 6.02 -3.21
C SER A 185 -7.20 7.46 -3.42
N VAL A 186 -8.47 7.77 -3.17
CA VAL A 186 -8.99 9.12 -3.30
C VAL A 186 -9.58 9.56 -1.97
N SER A 187 -9.06 10.67 -1.42
CA SER A 187 -9.78 11.39 -0.37
C SER A 187 -11.05 11.98 -0.96
N THR A 188 -12.17 11.31 -0.71
CA THR A 188 -13.50 11.83 -1.05
C THR A 188 -13.99 12.78 0.04
N THR A 189 -15.06 13.52 -0.24
CA THR A 189 -15.72 14.36 0.77
C THR A 189 -16.53 13.56 1.79
N ALA A 190 -16.65 12.25 1.56
CA ALA A 190 -17.32 11.32 2.46
C ALA A 190 -16.42 11.00 3.65
N GLN A 191 -17.05 10.55 4.74
CA GLN A 191 -16.31 10.12 5.93
C GLN A 191 -15.57 8.82 5.62
N GLN A 192 -14.27 8.81 5.88
CA GLN A 192 -13.42 7.64 5.76
C GLN A 192 -13.32 6.91 7.11
N TYR A 193 -13.15 5.60 7.06
CA TYR A 193 -13.10 4.74 8.24
C TYR A 193 -11.91 3.78 8.13
N LEU A 194 -11.15 3.66 9.23
CA LEU A 194 -10.26 2.52 9.40
C LEU A 194 -11.12 1.28 9.60
N SER A 195 -11.27 0.48 8.55
CA SER A 195 -12.20 -0.64 8.52
C SER A 195 -11.53 -1.96 8.96
N PRO A 196 -12.33 -3.02 9.23
CA PRO A 196 -11.79 -4.36 9.41
C PRO A 196 -10.93 -4.85 8.24
N LEU A 197 -11.08 -4.29 7.03
CA LEU A 197 -10.30 -4.70 5.87
C LEU A 197 -8.82 -4.33 6.02
N THR A 198 -8.53 -3.06 6.33
CA THR A 198 -7.15 -2.61 6.55
C THR A 198 -6.53 -3.27 7.78
N LEU A 199 -7.32 -3.47 8.85
CA LEU A 199 -6.84 -4.20 10.03
C LEU A 199 -6.52 -5.67 9.71
N ALA A 200 -7.34 -6.34 8.89
CA ALA A 200 -7.08 -7.70 8.46
C ALA A 200 -5.81 -7.81 7.60
N LEU A 201 -5.51 -6.79 6.79
CA LEU A 201 -4.24 -6.74 6.08
C LEU A 201 -3.06 -6.64 7.05
N PHE A 202 -3.12 -5.75 8.04
CA PHE A 202 -2.04 -5.67 9.04
C PHE A 202 -1.88 -6.97 9.81
N GLU A 203 -2.99 -7.62 10.14
CA GLU A 203 -2.96 -8.95 10.73
C GLU A 203 -2.22 -9.94 9.81
N ASP A 204 -2.52 -9.93 8.50
CA ASP A 204 -1.93 -10.82 7.51
C ASP A 204 -0.52 -10.44 7.03
N THR A 205 0.04 -9.30 7.45
CA THR A 205 1.48 -9.01 7.24
C THR A 205 2.36 -10.07 7.91
N GLY A 206 1.89 -10.59 9.04
CA GLY A 206 2.58 -11.58 9.85
C GLY A 206 3.62 -11.05 10.84
N TRP A 207 3.57 -9.75 11.12
CA TRP A 207 4.53 -9.01 11.94
C TRP A 207 4.12 -8.71 13.39
#